data_AF-A0A1V5J616-F1
#
_entry.id   AF-A0A1V5J616-F1
#
_cell.length_a   1.000
_cell.length_b   1.000
_cell.length_c   1.000
_cell.angle_alpha   90.00
_cell.angle_beta   90.00
_cell.angle_gamma   90.00
#
_symmetry.space_group_name_H-M   'P 1'
#
loop_
_entity.id
_entity.type
_entity.pdbx_description
1 polymer ?
#
loop_
_entity_poly.entity_id
_entity_poly.type
_entity_poly.pdbx_seq_one_letter_code
_entity_poly.pdbx_strand_id
1 'polypeptide(L)'
;MNLQKRILGLALSLALAAAVALLAPSAASAEVRPTLYWGTRGRSVRLVQWKLSEWGYYRGYVDGIYGSRTYRAVVAFQRRNGLHVDGLVGAHTWRALGFGYTVAAAARVPTAYVAPSRSSAVHLLARAVAAESHGEPYRGQVAVAAVMMNRLSNPRFPQTLSGVIFQPHALESVSNGLYWRRTPDATAYAAARDAVNGFDPTYGSIFFWNPYKPVAGWIWTRRIVTQIGKHVFAR
;
A
#
# COMPACT_ATOMS: atom_id res chain seq x y z
N MET A 1 41.04 -30.83 -52.44
CA MET A 1 40.26 -31.62 -51.46
C MET A 1 40.28 -31.07 -50.01
N ASN A 2 41.00 -29.97 -49.69
CA ASN A 2 41.20 -29.49 -48.31
C ASN A 2 40.47 -28.18 -47.92
N LEU A 3 39.96 -27.40 -48.89
CA LEU A 3 39.33 -26.11 -48.60
C LEU A 3 37.83 -26.25 -48.25
N GLN A 4 37.08 -27.12 -48.95
CA GLN A 4 35.67 -27.37 -48.66
C GLN A 4 35.43 -28.02 -47.28
N LYS A 5 36.34 -28.88 -46.80
CA LYS A 5 36.25 -29.48 -45.45
C LYS A 5 36.50 -28.45 -44.33
N ARG A 6 37.32 -27.42 -44.58
CA ARG A 6 37.58 -26.34 -43.62
C ARG A 6 36.42 -25.34 -43.51
N ILE A 7 35.74 -25.06 -44.62
CA ILE A 7 34.57 -24.17 -44.65
C ILE A 7 33.35 -24.83 -43.98
N LEU A 8 33.12 -26.14 -44.19
CA LEU A 8 32.07 -26.87 -43.47
C LEU A 8 32.33 -26.95 -41.96
N GLY A 9 33.59 -27.14 -41.53
CA GLY A 9 33.95 -27.20 -40.11
C GLY A 9 33.75 -25.86 -39.38
N LEU A 10 34.02 -24.73 -40.04
CA LEU A 10 33.79 -23.38 -39.52
C LEU A 10 32.31 -22.97 -39.51
N ALA A 11 31.53 -23.40 -40.51
CA ALA A 11 30.08 -23.18 -40.53
C ALA A 11 29.35 -23.99 -39.44
N LEU A 12 29.81 -25.21 -39.16
CA LEU A 12 29.24 -26.06 -38.11
C LEU A 12 29.62 -25.58 -36.70
N SER A 13 30.82 -25.00 -36.50
CA SER A 13 31.24 -24.42 -35.22
C SER A 13 30.59 -23.06 -34.94
N LEU A 14 30.32 -22.22 -35.95
CA LEU A 14 29.50 -21.01 -35.78
C LEU A 14 28.03 -21.33 -35.49
N ALA A 15 27.47 -22.36 -36.12
CA ALA A 15 26.09 -22.80 -35.85
C ALA A 15 25.95 -23.37 -34.42
N LEU A 16 26.96 -24.07 -33.91
CA LEU A 16 26.98 -24.57 -32.54
C LEU A 16 27.16 -23.45 -31.50
N ALA A 17 27.99 -22.43 -31.78
CA ALA A 17 28.12 -21.26 -30.92
C ALA A 17 26.84 -20.40 -30.89
N ALA A 18 26.13 -20.28 -32.01
CA ALA A 18 24.83 -19.61 -32.07
C ALA A 18 23.74 -20.39 -31.33
N ALA A 19 23.71 -21.72 -31.43
CA ALA A 19 22.74 -22.56 -30.72
C ALA A 19 22.94 -22.58 -29.19
N VAL A 20 24.18 -22.48 -28.70
CA VAL A 20 24.49 -22.39 -27.25
C VAL A 20 24.09 -21.02 -26.67
N ALA A 21 24.08 -19.94 -27.47
CA ALA A 21 23.62 -18.62 -27.04
C ALA A 21 22.09 -18.53 -26.85
N LEU A 22 21.31 -19.43 -27.48
CA LEU A 22 19.85 -19.53 -27.32
C LEU A 22 19.40 -20.36 -26.10
N LEU A 23 20.35 -20.97 -25.38
CA LEU A 23 20.10 -21.74 -24.15
C LEU A 23 20.56 -21.00 -22.88
N ALA A 24 21.03 -19.74 -23.00
CA ALA A 24 21.26 -18.94 -21.82
C ALA A 24 19.93 -18.76 -21.07
N PRO A 25 19.80 -19.17 -19.80
CA PRO A 25 18.62 -18.86 -19.02
C PRO A 25 18.46 -17.34 -19.06
N SER A 26 17.39 -16.88 -19.68
CA SER A 26 17.02 -15.48 -19.65
C SER A 26 16.96 -15.11 -18.18
N ALA A 27 17.88 -14.23 -17.75
CA ALA A 27 17.87 -13.71 -16.39
C ALA A 27 16.44 -13.26 -16.13
N ALA A 28 15.73 -13.98 -15.25
CA ALA A 28 14.33 -13.73 -14.99
C ALA A 28 14.21 -12.26 -14.66
N SER A 29 13.65 -11.47 -15.59
CA SER A 29 13.57 -10.02 -15.43
C SER A 29 12.93 -9.78 -14.09
N ALA A 30 13.71 -9.23 -13.16
CA ALA A 30 13.24 -8.98 -11.82
C ALA A 30 12.16 -7.91 -11.92
N GLU A 31 10.90 -8.37 -12.02
CA GLU A 31 9.73 -7.52 -12.20
C GLU A 31 9.70 -6.52 -11.04
N VAL A 32 9.68 -5.23 -11.35
CA VAL A 32 9.55 -4.19 -10.33
C VAL A 32 8.19 -4.39 -9.66
N ARG A 33 8.21 -4.86 -8.42
CA ARG A 33 6.97 -5.17 -7.68
C ARG A 33 6.56 -3.96 -6.85
N PRO A 34 5.35 -3.40 -7.08
CA PRO A 34 4.87 -2.29 -6.26
C PRO A 34 4.56 -2.78 -4.84
N THR A 35 4.58 -1.85 -3.88
CA THR A 35 3.98 -2.12 -2.57
C THR A 35 2.48 -2.29 -2.76
N LEU A 36 1.95 -3.46 -2.36
CA LEU A 36 0.50 -3.69 -2.38
C LEU A 36 -0.08 -3.37 -1.01
N TYR A 37 -1.29 -2.86 -1.04
CA TYR A 37 -2.08 -2.52 0.15
C TYR A 37 -3.54 -2.67 -0.21
N TRP A 38 -4.43 -2.55 0.78
CA TRP A 38 -5.85 -2.63 0.51
C TRP A 38 -6.23 -1.66 -0.62
N GLY A 39 -6.96 -2.17 -1.62
CA GLY A 39 -7.45 -1.44 -2.77
C GLY A 39 -6.56 -1.51 -3.99
N THR A 40 -5.29 -1.88 -3.84
CA THR A 40 -4.44 -2.17 -4.98
C THR A 40 -5.13 -3.23 -5.84
N ARG A 41 -5.03 -3.10 -7.17
CA ARG A 41 -5.58 -4.05 -8.12
C ARG A 41 -4.54 -4.50 -9.13
N GLY A 42 -4.77 -5.65 -9.76
CA GLY A 42 -4.04 -6.11 -10.92
C GLY A 42 -3.22 -7.37 -10.69
N ARG A 43 -2.26 -7.60 -11.59
CA ARG A 43 -1.50 -8.86 -11.68
C ARG A 43 -0.73 -9.17 -10.39
N SER A 44 -0.07 -8.17 -9.80
CA SER A 44 0.69 -8.36 -8.56
C SER A 44 -0.19 -8.79 -7.38
N VAL A 45 -1.42 -8.31 -7.31
CA VAL A 45 -2.37 -8.75 -6.28
C VAL A 45 -2.80 -10.20 -6.52
N ARG A 46 -3.04 -10.60 -7.78
CA ARG A 46 -3.32 -12.00 -8.11
C ARG A 46 -2.18 -12.92 -7.69
N LEU A 47 -0.93 -12.51 -7.92
CA LEU A 47 0.25 -13.29 -7.50
C LEU A 47 0.24 -13.51 -5.98
N VAL A 48 -0.01 -12.46 -5.19
CA VAL A 48 -0.09 -12.58 -3.73
C VAL A 48 -1.25 -13.45 -3.29
N GLN A 49 -2.45 -13.21 -3.83
CA GLN A 49 -3.64 -13.99 -3.49
C GLN A 49 -3.45 -15.47 -3.81
N TRP A 50 -2.94 -15.79 -5.00
CA TRP A 50 -2.61 -17.16 -5.40
C TRP A 50 -1.61 -17.79 -4.43
N LYS A 51 -0.51 -17.08 -4.12
CA LYS A 51 0.53 -17.61 -3.24
C LYS A 51 0.04 -17.84 -1.82
N LEU A 52 -0.77 -16.91 -1.30
CA LEU A 52 -1.39 -17.05 0.01
C LEU A 52 -2.47 -18.13 0.04
N SER A 53 -3.17 -18.38 -1.07
CA SER A 53 -4.10 -19.52 -1.20
C SER A 53 -3.35 -20.84 -1.16
N GLU A 54 -2.27 -20.97 -1.92
CA GLU A 54 -1.39 -22.15 -1.94
C GLU A 54 -0.90 -22.49 -0.52
N TRP A 55 -0.60 -21.48 0.29
CA TRP A 55 -0.13 -21.64 1.66
C TRP A 55 -1.23 -21.63 2.73
N GLY A 56 -2.51 -21.64 2.32
CA GLY A 56 -3.66 -21.76 3.22
C GLY A 56 -4.02 -20.50 4.02
N TYR A 57 -3.38 -19.35 3.76
CA TYR A 57 -3.71 -18.06 4.40
C TYR A 57 -4.92 -17.38 3.76
N TYR A 58 -5.18 -17.62 2.47
CA TYR A 58 -6.25 -16.98 1.72
C TYR A 58 -7.26 -18.02 1.23
N ARG A 59 -8.55 -17.77 1.51
CA ARG A 59 -9.68 -18.64 1.10
C ARG A 59 -10.66 -17.92 0.15
N GLY A 60 -10.22 -16.82 -0.45
CA GLY A 60 -11.03 -16.04 -1.39
C GLY A 60 -10.66 -16.32 -2.85
N TYR A 61 -11.35 -15.63 -3.76
CA TYR A 61 -11.02 -15.69 -5.18
C TYR A 61 -9.73 -14.95 -5.49
N VAL A 62 -8.94 -15.46 -6.44
CA VAL A 62 -7.74 -14.79 -6.98
C VAL A 62 -8.19 -13.79 -8.06
N ASP A 63 -8.90 -12.76 -7.62
CA ASP A 63 -9.53 -11.74 -8.50
C ASP A 63 -8.59 -10.58 -8.83
N GLY A 64 -7.46 -10.46 -8.13
CA GLY A 64 -6.53 -9.36 -8.26
C GLY A 64 -6.99 -8.09 -7.58
N ILE A 65 -7.90 -8.18 -6.61
CA ILE A 65 -8.38 -7.05 -5.81
C ILE A 65 -7.90 -7.24 -4.38
N TYR A 66 -7.08 -6.32 -3.89
CA TYR A 66 -6.57 -6.41 -2.53
C TYR A 66 -7.66 -5.93 -1.56
N GLY A 67 -8.65 -6.78 -1.31
CA GLY A 67 -9.77 -6.48 -0.42
C GLY A 67 -9.53 -6.95 1.02
N SER A 68 -10.61 -7.00 1.79
CA SER A 68 -10.59 -7.41 3.20
C SER A 68 -10.02 -8.80 3.44
N ARG A 69 -10.39 -9.75 2.58
CA ARG A 69 -9.89 -11.12 2.66
C ARG A 69 -8.39 -11.18 2.38
N THR A 70 -7.91 -10.43 1.37
CA THR A 70 -6.48 -10.38 1.03
C THR A 70 -5.68 -9.70 2.14
N TYR A 71 -6.17 -8.58 2.68
CA TYR A 71 -5.55 -7.91 3.81
C TYR A 71 -5.43 -8.83 5.02
N ARG A 72 -6.51 -9.51 5.42
CA ARG A 72 -6.47 -10.47 6.54
C ARG A 72 -5.49 -11.61 6.30
N ALA A 73 -5.45 -12.13 5.07
CA ALA A 73 -4.50 -13.18 4.69
C ALA A 73 -3.04 -12.70 4.76
N VAL A 74 -2.76 -11.49 4.28
CA VAL A 74 -1.42 -10.88 4.38
C VAL A 74 -1.03 -10.61 5.83
N VAL A 75 -1.94 -10.08 6.64
CA VAL A 75 -1.74 -9.88 8.09
C VAL A 75 -1.43 -11.20 8.79
N ALA A 76 -2.19 -12.26 8.49
CA ALA A 76 -1.96 -13.59 9.06
C ALA A 76 -0.61 -14.17 8.61
N PHE A 77 -0.28 -14.01 7.33
CA PHE A 77 1.00 -14.40 6.76
C PHE A 77 2.17 -13.69 7.43
N GLN A 78 2.09 -12.36 7.53
CA GLN A 78 3.12 -11.55 8.18
C GLN A 78 3.34 -11.99 9.62
N ARG A 79 2.26 -12.16 10.40
CA ARG A 79 2.32 -12.61 11.79
C ARG A 79 3.00 -13.97 11.92
N ARG A 80 2.63 -14.94 11.07
CA ARG A 80 3.15 -16.31 11.15
C ARG A 80 4.60 -16.44 10.67
N ASN A 81 5.09 -15.49 9.88
CA ASN A 81 6.45 -15.49 9.33
C ASN A 81 7.38 -14.47 10.01
N GLY A 82 7.01 -13.96 11.19
CA GLY A 82 7.84 -13.01 11.94
C GLY A 82 8.08 -11.68 11.21
N LEU A 83 7.20 -11.33 10.26
CA LEU A 83 7.23 -10.05 9.58
C LEU A 83 6.47 -9.03 10.40
N HIS A 84 6.70 -7.75 10.11
CA HIS A 84 5.83 -6.73 10.65
C HIS A 84 4.41 -6.84 10.09
N VAL A 85 3.43 -6.70 10.98
CA VAL A 85 2.02 -6.97 10.72
C VAL A 85 1.27 -5.68 10.37
N ASP A 86 1.53 -5.13 9.19
CA ASP A 86 0.90 -3.90 8.66
C ASP A 86 -0.13 -4.15 7.55
N GLY A 87 -0.23 -5.40 7.08
CA GLY A 87 -1.07 -5.78 5.95
C GLY A 87 -0.63 -5.16 4.63
N LEU A 88 0.62 -4.72 4.51
CA LEU A 88 1.26 -4.25 3.29
C LEU A 88 2.13 -5.35 2.66
N VAL A 89 2.01 -5.54 1.36
CA VAL A 89 2.98 -6.37 0.62
C VAL A 89 4.09 -5.45 0.11
N GLY A 90 4.98 -5.07 1.02
CA GLY A 90 6.22 -4.36 0.70
C GLY A 90 7.39 -5.31 0.43
N ALA A 91 8.61 -4.76 0.38
CA ALA A 91 9.83 -5.50 0.02
C ALA A 91 10.06 -6.79 0.82
N HIS A 92 9.84 -6.74 2.14
CA HIS A 92 10.03 -7.88 3.03
C HIS A 92 8.94 -8.94 2.83
N THR A 93 7.68 -8.52 2.70
CA THR A 93 6.56 -9.43 2.43
C THR A 93 6.70 -10.10 1.07
N TRP A 94 7.12 -9.37 0.03
CA TRP A 94 7.39 -9.96 -1.29
C TRP A 94 8.48 -11.03 -1.22
N ARG A 95 9.63 -10.73 -0.60
CA ARG A 95 10.70 -11.72 -0.43
C ARG A 95 10.22 -12.94 0.35
N ALA A 96 9.49 -12.74 1.44
CA ALA A 96 8.95 -13.83 2.25
C ALA A 96 7.93 -14.69 1.49
N LEU A 97 7.20 -14.12 0.52
CA LEU A 97 6.32 -14.87 -0.39
C LEU A 97 7.08 -15.64 -1.49
N GLY A 98 8.42 -15.62 -1.49
CA GLY A 98 9.25 -16.29 -2.50
C GLY A 98 9.37 -15.48 -3.80
N PHE A 99 9.01 -14.21 -3.76
CA PHE A 99 8.98 -13.33 -4.92
C PHE A 99 10.18 -12.37 -4.86
N GLY A 100 11.09 -12.46 -5.84
CA GLY A 100 12.17 -11.48 -6.03
C GLY A 100 11.62 -10.04 -6.05
N TYR A 101 12.19 -9.16 -5.24
CA TYR A 101 11.73 -7.77 -5.12
C TYR A 101 12.82 -6.81 -5.58
N THR A 102 12.63 -6.19 -6.74
CA THR A 102 13.40 -5.02 -7.16
C THR A 102 12.62 -3.78 -6.79
N VAL A 103 13.08 -3.09 -5.74
CA VAL A 103 12.83 -1.65 -5.63
C VAL A 103 13.52 -1.03 -6.84
N ALA A 104 12.81 -0.20 -7.62
CA ALA A 104 13.45 0.61 -8.65
C ALA A 104 14.68 1.28 -8.03
N ALA A 105 15.85 1.03 -8.61
CA ALA A 105 17.14 1.16 -7.96
C ALA A 105 17.36 2.51 -7.26
N ALA A 106 17.41 2.50 -5.93
CA ALA A 106 18.29 3.34 -5.09
C ALA A 106 18.06 3.07 -3.59
N ALA A 107 19.18 3.13 -2.85
CA ALA A 107 19.34 3.23 -1.40
C ALA A 107 19.42 1.92 -0.58
N ARG A 108 20.58 1.82 0.06
CA ARG A 108 21.17 0.72 0.84
C ARG A 108 20.32 0.35 2.07
N VAL A 109 20.31 -0.93 2.40
CA VAL A 109 19.66 -1.53 3.57
C VAL A 109 20.40 -1.12 4.86
N PRO A 110 19.66 -0.76 5.92
CA PRO A 110 19.69 -1.61 7.10
C PRO A 110 18.34 -2.30 7.31
N THR A 111 18.44 -3.54 7.77
CA THR A 111 17.38 -4.38 8.35
C THR A 111 16.86 -3.75 9.64
N ALA A 112 16.21 -2.60 9.50
CA ALA A 112 15.28 -2.04 10.46
C ALA A 112 13.96 -1.89 9.70
N TYR A 113 12.88 -2.23 10.40
CA TYR A 113 11.51 -2.09 9.96
C TYR A 113 11.30 -0.83 9.10
N VAL A 114 11.15 -1.01 7.78
CA VAL A 114 10.80 0.09 6.88
C VAL A 114 9.34 0.40 7.15
N ALA A 115 9.10 1.35 8.07
CA ALA A 115 7.83 2.09 8.13
C ALA A 115 7.39 2.36 6.68
N PRO A 116 6.09 2.25 6.35
CA PRO A 116 5.61 2.41 4.98
C PRO A 116 6.38 3.56 4.32
N SER A 117 7.09 3.27 3.22
CA SER A 117 7.89 4.29 2.53
C SER A 117 7.08 5.57 2.50
N ARG A 118 7.69 6.71 2.83
CA ARG A 118 7.00 8.00 2.92
C ARG A 118 6.04 8.24 1.76
N SER A 119 6.39 7.77 0.56
CA SER A 119 5.53 7.74 -0.63
C SER A 119 4.23 6.93 -0.45
N SER A 120 4.30 5.71 0.10
CA SER A 120 3.13 4.87 0.40
C SER A 120 2.23 5.44 1.50
N ALA A 121 2.80 6.04 2.55
CA ALA A 121 2.02 6.71 3.59
C ALA A 121 1.25 7.91 3.02
N VAL A 122 1.95 8.75 2.27
CA VAL A 122 1.36 9.87 1.53
C VAL A 122 0.26 9.39 0.58
N HIS A 123 0.46 8.27 -0.13
CA HIS A 123 -0.57 7.75 -1.03
C HIS A 123 -1.83 7.27 -0.30
N LEU A 124 -1.68 6.50 0.79
CA LEU A 124 -2.81 6.03 1.60
C LEU A 124 -3.61 7.22 2.18
N LEU A 125 -2.91 8.21 2.73
CA LEU A 125 -3.53 9.43 3.25
C LEU A 125 -4.19 10.25 2.15
N ALA A 126 -3.56 10.43 0.98
CA ALA A 126 -4.14 11.20 -0.12
C ALA A 126 -5.47 10.59 -0.59
N ARG A 127 -5.59 9.26 -0.60
CA ARG A 127 -6.87 8.58 -0.87
C ARG A 127 -7.91 8.84 0.21
N ALA A 128 -7.53 8.77 1.48
CA ALA A 128 -8.43 9.09 2.59
C ALA A 128 -8.90 10.56 2.50
N VAL A 129 -7.98 11.50 2.29
CA VAL A 129 -8.25 12.93 2.13
C VAL A 129 -9.21 13.18 0.98
N ALA A 130 -8.92 12.61 -0.20
CA ALA A 130 -9.80 12.74 -1.35
C ALA A 130 -11.19 12.17 -1.06
N ALA A 131 -11.29 11.05 -0.35
CA ALA A 131 -12.58 10.42 -0.07
C ALA A 131 -13.41 11.17 0.99
N GLU A 132 -12.75 11.64 2.06
CA GLU A 132 -13.41 12.21 3.25
C GLU A 132 -13.61 13.73 3.18
N SER A 133 -12.76 14.44 2.44
CA SER A 133 -12.69 15.91 2.50
C SER A 133 -12.64 16.59 1.13
N HIS A 134 -13.10 15.92 0.07
CA HIS A 134 -13.22 16.58 -1.22
C HIS A 134 -14.21 17.75 -1.17
N GLY A 135 -13.78 18.90 -1.70
CA GLY A 135 -14.53 20.15 -1.64
C GLY A 135 -14.39 20.90 -0.30
N GLU A 136 -13.66 20.35 0.68
CA GLU A 136 -13.29 21.08 1.89
C GLU A 136 -12.11 22.04 1.61
N PRO A 137 -11.98 23.13 2.39
CA PRO A 137 -10.80 23.98 2.33
C PRO A 137 -9.52 23.17 2.57
N TYR A 138 -8.38 23.62 2.01
CA TYR A 138 -7.10 22.92 2.15
C TYR A 138 -6.76 22.55 3.60
N ARG A 139 -7.02 23.47 4.54
CA ARG A 139 -6.84 23.25 5.98
C ARG A 139 -7.68 22.06 6.51
N GLY A 140 -8.89 21.85 5.99
CA GLY A 140 -9.74 20.70 6.31
C GLY A 140 -9.25 19.39 5.68
N GLN A 141 -8.63 19.45 4.51
CA GLN A 141 -7.98 18.29 3.89
C GLN A 141 -6.76 17.83 4.70
N VAL A 142 -5.90 18.76 5.13
CA VAL A 142 -4.80 18.45 6.04
C VAL A 142 -5.34 17.88 7.35
N ALA A 143 -6.41 18.45 7.88
CA ALA A 143 -7.02 18.04 9.15
C ALA A 143 -7.42 16.55 9.16
N VAL A 144 -8.03 16.04 8.08
CA VAL A 144 -8.37 14.61 7.95
C VAL A 144 -7.11 13.74 7.99
N ALA A 145 -6.07 14.11 7.24
CA ALA A 145 -4.81 13.36 7.25
C ALA A 145 -4.13 13.41 8.63
N ALA A 146 -4.13 14.56 9.29
CA ALA A 146 -3.56 14.74 10.62
C ALA A 146 -4.25 13.86 11.67
N VAL A 147 -5.57 13.73 11.63
CA VAL A 147 -6.29 12.78 12.52
C VAL A 147 -5.78 11.34 12.35
N MET A 148 -5.50 10.89 11.12
CA MET A 148 -4.95 9.55 10.88
C MET A 148 -3.54 9.41 11.46
N MET A 149 -2.71 10.46 11.35
CA MET A 149 -1.37 10.48 11.96
C MET A 149 -1.43 10.52 13.49
N ASN A 150 -2.41 11.22 14.06
CA ASN A 150 -2.66 11.27 15.50
C ASN A 150 -3.11 9.90 16.02
N ARG A 151 -3.99 9.20 15.29
CA ARG A 151 -4.38 7.81 15.60
C ARG A 151 -3.17 6.88 15.53
N LEU A 152 -2.34 7.00 14.50
CA LEU A 152 -1.11 6.19 14.37
C LEU A 152 -0.18 6.35 15.58
N SER A 153 -0.10 7.55 16.14
CA SER A 153 0.73 7.86 17.32
C SER A 153 0.06 7.51 18.65
N ASN A 154 -1.18 7.03 18.64
CA ASN A 154 -1.97 6.77 19.85
C ASN A 154 -2.05 5.25 20.14
N PRO A 155 -1.65 4.79 21.34
CA PRO A 155 -1.66 3.36 21.70
C PRO A 155 -3.03 2.66 21.62
N ARG A 156 -4.14 3.42 21.63
CA ARG A 156 -5.50 2.88 21.54
C ARG A 156 -5.92 2.47 20.12
N PHE A 157 -5.12 2.84 19.12
CA PHE A 157 -5.40 2.57 17.71
C PHE A 157 -4.36 1.59 17.14
N PRO A 158 -4.64 1.00 15.97
CA PRO A 158 -3.64 0.19 15.27
C PRO A 158 -2.35 0.96 15.05
N GLN A 159 -1.21 0.30 15.29
CA GLN A 159 0.12 0.91 15.21
C GLN A 159 0.68 0.97 13.77
N THR A 160 -0.21 0.95 12.77
CA THR A 160 0.15 1.05 11.35
C THR A 160 -0.87 1.93 10.64
N LEU A 161 -0.42 2.77 9.71
CA LEU A 161 -1.32 3.71 9.00
C LEU A 161 -2.42 2.97 8.22
N SER A 162 -2.07 1.84 7.61
CA SER A 162 -3.02 0.93 6.97
C SER A 162 -4.05 0.42 7.97
N GLY A 163 -3.61 -0.04 9.16
CA GLY A 163 -4.50 -0.45 10.23
C GLY A 163 -5.43 0.68 10.69
N VAL A 164 -4.94 1.91 10.79
CA VAL A 164 -5.74 3.10 11.15
C VAL A 164 -6.82 3.40 10.11
N ILE A 165 -6.46 3.43 8.83
CA ILE A 165 -7.38 3.79 7.73
C ILE A 165 -8.42 2.69 7.52
N PHE A 166 -8.03 1.42 7.60
CA PHE A 166 -8.88 0.27 7.31
C PHE A 166 -9.48 -0.40 8.55
N GLN A 167 -9.32 0.21 9.73
CA GLN A 167 -10.04 -0.24 10.92
C GLN A 167 -11.55 -0.26 10.63
N PRO A 168 -12.28 -1.32 11.02
CA PRO A 168 -13.72 -1.40 10.77
C PRO A 168 -14.45 -0.14 11.26
N HIS A 169 -15.26 0.44 10.37
CA HIS A 169 -16.07 1.64 10.62
C HIS A 169 -15.27 2.93 10.94
N ALA A 170 -13.94 2.95 10.75
CA ALA A 170 -13.14 4.14 11.01
C ALA A 170 -13.35 5.25 9.96
N LEU A 171 -13.62 4.85 8.72
CA LEU A 171 -13.93 5.72 7.58
C LEU A 171 -15.10 5.13 6.79
N GLU A 172 -16.20 5.87 6.69
CA GLU A 172 -17.36 5.43 5.90
C GLU A 172 -16.98 5.24 4.42
N SER A 173 -16.06 6.07 3.91
CA SER A 173 -15.60 5.99 2.53
C SER A 173 -14.90 4.68 2.17
N VAL A 174 -14.30 4.00 3.15
CA VAL A 174 -13.70 2.68 2.97
C VAL A 174 -14.80 1.64 2.75
N SER A 175 -15.85 1.69 3.57
CA SER A 175 -16.99 0.77 3.52
C SER A 175 -17.87 0.97 2.29
N ASN A 176 -18.19 2.21 1.93
CA ASN A 176 -19.02 2.53 0.75
C ASN A 176 -18.21 2.56 -0.57
N GLY A 177 -16.91 2.27 -0.47
CA GLY A 177 -15.96 2.16 -1.58
C GLY A 177 -15.54 3.47 -2.25
N LEU A 178 -15.91 4.64 -1.70
CA LEU A 178 -15.48 5.94 -2.20
C LEU A 178 -13.95 6.08 -2.14
N TYR A 179 -13.32 5.56 -1.09
CA TYR A 179 -11.87 5.48 -0.96
C TYR A 179 -11.22 4.77 -2.16
N TRP A 180 -11.88 3.79 -2.78
CA TRP A 180 -11.35 2.98 -3.89
C TRP A 180 -11.58 3.62 -5.26
N ARG A 181 -12.76 4.22 -5.47
CA ARG A 181 -13.12 4.78 -6.78
C ARG A 181 -12.62 6.20 -6.98
N ARG A 182 -12.38 6.96 -5.90
CA ARG A 182 -11.91 8.33 -6.02
C ARG A 182 -10.39 8.37 -6.24
N THR A 183 -10.00 9.01 -7.33
CA THR A 183 -8.60 9.32 -7.63
C THR A 183 -8.17 10.55 -6.84
N PRO A 184 -7.09 10.50 -6.04
CA PRO A 184 -6.56 11.67 -5.36
C PRO A 184 -6.01 12.68 -6.37
N ASP A 185 -6.34 13.96 -6.17
CA ASP A 185 -5.77 15.08 -6.92
C ASP A 185 -4.48 15.61 -6.26
N ALA A 186 -3.85 16.61 -6.88
CA ALA A 186 -2.62 17.21 -6.38
C ALA A 186 -2.78 17.80 -4.97
N THR A 187 -3.95 18.35 -4.67
CA THR A 187 -4.29 18.97 -3.39
C THR A 187 -4.36 17.93 -2.28
N ALA A 188 -4.99 16.78 -2.53
CA ALA A 188 -5.05 15.68 -1.57
C ALA A 188 -3.65 15.11 -1.26
N TYR A 189 -2.78 15.01 -2.28
CA TYR A 189 -1.38 14.63 -2.09
C TYR A 189 -0.58 15.66 -1.30
N ALA A 190 -0.80 16.95 -1.54
CA ALA A 190 -0.15 18.02 -0.79
C ALA A 190 -0.58 18.00 0.68
N ALA A 191 -1.88 17.90 0.95
CA ALA A 191 -2.42 17.82 2.30
C ALA A 191 -1.89 16.60 3.08
N ALA A 192 -1.82 15.44 2.40
CA ALA A 192 -1.21 14.23 2.98
C ALA A 192 0.28 14.42 3.31
N ARG A 193 1.05 15.08 2.45
CA ARG A 193 2.47 15.39 2.71
C ARG A 193 2.63 16.33 3.91
N ASP A 194 1.80 17.35 4.02
CA ASP A 194 1.86 18.31 5.12
C ASP A 194 1.56 17.64 6.47
N ALA A 195 0.54 16.79 6.52
CA ALA A 195 0.26 16.01 7.72
C ALA A 195 1.41 15.05 8.09
N VAL A 196 2.01 14.36 7.10
CA VAL A 196 3.20 13.51 7.31
C VAL A 196 4.41 14.32 7.77
N ASN A 197 4.50 15.60 7.38
CA ASN A 197 5.52 16.54 7.87
C ASN A 197 5.23 17.10 9.27
N GLY A 198 4.12 16.71 9.88
CA GLY A 198 3.74 17.12 11.24
C GLY A 198 2.82 18.33 11.31
N PHE A 199 2.33 18.86 10.18
CA PHE A 199 1.33 19.94 10.23
C PHE A 199 -0.03 19.37 10.66
N ASP A 200 -0.49 19.77 11.85
CA ASP A 200 -1.78 19.36 12.41
C ASP A 200 -2.65 20.57 12.78
N PRO A 201 -3.61 20.97 11.92
CA PRO A 201 -4.53 22.07 12.20
C PRO A 201 -5.65 21.69 13.20
N THR A 202 -5.71 20.43 13.63
CA THR A 202 -6.74 19.90 14.54
C THR A 202 -6.31 19.84 16.00
N TYR A 203 -5.05 20.19 16.28
CA TYR A 203 -4.46 20.19 17.61
C TYR A 203 -4.57 18.82 18.32
N GLY A 204 -4.16 17.75 17.66
CA GLY A 204 -4.12 16.40 18.22
C GLY A 204 -5.48 15.72 18.29
N SER A 205 -6.42 16.08 17.42
CA SER A 205 -7.73 15.40 17.37
C SER A 205 -7.60 13.98 16.84
N ILE A 206 -8.40 13.06 17.38
CA ILE A 206 -8.43 11.64 16.98
C ILE A 206 -9.81 11.22 16.44
N PHE A 207 -10.79 12.11 16.49
CA PHE A 207 -12.12 11.95 15.92
C PHE A 207 -12.45 13.13 15.03
N PHE A 208 -13.23 12.88 13.98
CA PHE A 208 -13.91 13.92 13.22
C PHE A 208 -15.27 13.42 12.72
N TRP A 209 -16.21 14.33 12.51
CA TRP A 209 -17.50 14.03 11.90
C TRP A 209 -18.12 15.28 11.28
N ASN A 210 -19.07 15.08 10.36
CA ASN A 210 -19.88 16.17 9.82
C ASN A 210 -21.13 16.35 10.71
N PRO A 211 -21.28 17.49 11.41
CA PRO A 211 -22.38 17.71 12.35
C PRO A 211 -23.75 17.81 11.67
N TYR A 212 -23.77 17.99 10.35
CA TYR A 212 -25.00 18.09 9.53
C TYR A 212 -25.45 16.75 8.95
N LYS A 213 -24.76 15.64 9.28
CA LYS A 213 -25.14 14.28 8.88
C LYS A 213 -25.54 13.45 10.10
N PRO A 214 -26.37 12.41 9.94
CA PRO A 214 -26.62 11.45 11.00
C PRO A 214 -25.31 10.78 11.44
N VAL A 215 -25.02 10.84 12.73
CA VAL A 215 -23.83 10.25 13.37
C VAL A 215 -24.21 9.58 14.67
N ALA A 216 -23.41 8.62 15.14
CA ALA A 216 -23.68 7.92 16.39
C ALA A 216 -23.63 8.87 17.60
N GLY A 217 -24.63 8.83 18.47
CA GLY A 217 -24.78 9.79 19.58
C GLY A 217 -23.56 9.90 20.51
N TRP A 218 -22.82 8.81 20.70
CA TRP A 218 -21.60 8.81 21.52
C TRP A 218 -20.53 9.79 21.02
N ILE A 219 -20.48 10.14 19.72
CA ILE A 219 -19.47 11.05 19.17
C ILE A 219 -19.58 12.45 19.76
N TRP A 220 -20.79 12.87 20.13
CA TRP A 220 -21.06 14.18 20.74
C TRP A 220 -20.60 14.28 22.19
N THR A 221 -20.26 13.15 22.83
CA THR A 221 -19.65 13.14 24.17
C THR A 221 -18.14 13.39 24.14
N ARG A 222 -17.53 13.42 22.94
CA ARG A 222 -16.10 13.71 22.77
C ARG A 222 -15.82 15.18 23.04
N ARG A 223 -14.59 15.49 23.47
CA ARG A 223 -14.20 16.87 23.71
C ARG A 223 -13.92 17.55 22.37
N ILE A 224 -14.86 18.37 21.90
CA ILE A 224 -14.71 19.16 20.67
C ILE A 224 -13.52 20.11 20.83
N VAL A 225 -12.64 20.12 19.83
CA VAL A 225 -11.44 20.96 19.80
C VAL A 225 -11.62 22.12 18.83
N THR A 226 -12.10 21.83 17.62
CA THR A 226 -12.28 22.85 16.58
C THR A 226 -13.25 22.37 15.49
N GLN A 227 -13.68 23.27 14.63
CA GLN A 227 -14.40 22.97 13.41
C GLN A 227 -13.65 23.58 12.22
N ILE A 228 -13.40 22.78 11.18
CA ILE A 228 -12.71 23.21 9.96
C ILE A 228 -13.55 22.77 8.78
N GLY A 229 -14.05 23.76 8.01
CA GLY A 229 -15.04 23.49 6.97
C GLY A 229 -16.29 22.85 7.57
N LYS A 230 -16.72 21.73 7.01
CA LYS A 230 -17.91 20.99 7.43
C LYS A 230 -17.64 19.94 8.50
N HIS A 231 -16.40 19.80 8.97
CA HIS A 231 -16.05 18.78 9.96
C HIS A 231 -15.73 19.37 11.33
N VAL A 232 -16.32 18.76 12.36
CA VAL A 232 -15.94 18.94 13.76
C VAL A 232 -14.82 17.96 14.09
N PHE A 233 -13.82 18.40 14.84
CA PHE A 233 -12.65 17.61 15.26
C PHE A 233 -12.59 17.54 16.79
N ALA A 234 -12.32 16.36 17.35
CA ALA A 234 -12.40 16.11 18.79
C ALA A 234 -11.37 15.07 19.30
N ARG A 235 -11.25 15.01 20.63
CA ARG A 235 -10.49 13.99 21.38
C ARG A 235 -11.40 13.05 22.16
#